data_AF-A0A9D8GAX6-F1
#
_entry.id   AF-A0A9D8GAX6-F1
#
_cell.length_a   1.000
_cell.length_b   1.000
_cell.length_c   1.000
_cell.angle_alpha   90.00
_cell.angle_beta   90.00
_cell.angle_gamma   90.00
#
_symmetry.space_group_name_H-M   'P 1'
#
loop_
_entity.id
_entity.type
_entity.pdbx_description
1 polymer ?
#
loop_
_entity_poly.entity_id
_entity_poly.type
_entity_poly.pdbx_seq_one_letter_code
_entity_poly.pdbx_strand_id
1 'polypeptide(L)'
;KRSISVVCGRTLVAMPIMARITGDKKYAKLADDMETFLRRQVEGRYWFTGAHVDLWPEDLESDSVWQAVEYWLNKYDRTKEPECLKRAEADVWFSFLMWCPKQLSWVNNPTQTCHTEQQNFLQYSNYCYQNRKYDCLDRLAKLTADPFFGQLRDRIIQCGFWGQATSGDAIGGQYERLSDPWLKRGRDVNSTGHIYVSQLALETNLQLLEMGWVRARKPKPE
;
A
#
# COMPACT_ATOMS: atom_id res chain seq x y z
N LYS A 1 8.05 -27.06 -8.67
CA LYS A 1 7.75 -25.66 -9.05
C LYS A 1 9.07 -24.91 -9.21
N ARG A 2 9.21 -24.05 -10.23
CA ARG A 2 10.42 -23.22 -10.42
C ARG A 2 10.39 -22.06 -9.42
N SER A 3 11.53 -21.73 -8.82
CA SER A 3 11.67 -20.52 -7.99
C SER A 3 11.41 -19.29 -8.87
N ILE A 4 10.60 -18.36 -8.39
CA ILE A 4 10.39 -17.07 -9.06
C ILE A 4 11.06 -15.96 -8.26
N SER A 5 11.70 -15.02 -8.95
CA SER A 5 12.28 -13.83 -8.33
C SER A 5 11.29 -12.69 -8.43
N VAL A 6 11.08 -12.00 -7.31
CA VAL A 6 10.23 -10.82 -7.22
C VAL A 6 11.04 -9.65 -6.66
N VAL A 7 10.72 -8.43 -7.06
CA VAL A 7 11.25 -7.25 -6.36
C VAL A 7 10.40 -7.05 -5.12
N CYS A 8 10.94 -7.41 -3.97
CA CYS A 8 10.38 -6.89 -2.73
C CYS A 8 10.67 -5.39 -2.71
N GLY A 9 9.66 -4.57 -3.01
CA GLY A 9 9.84 -3.13 -3.06
C GLY A 9 10.19 -2.52 -1.69
N ARG A 10 9.89 -3.20 -0.57
CA ARG A 10 10.44 -2.84 0.75
C ARG A 10 11.96 -2.92 0.77
N THR A 11 12.52 -4.01 0.25
CA THR A 11 13.96 -4.18 0.13
C THR A 11 14.54 -3.16 -0.84
N LEU A 12 13.87 -2.89 -1.96
CA LEU A 12 14.28 -1.90 -2.96
C LEU A 12 14.43 -0.50 -2.34
N VAL A 13 13.47 -0.09 -1.52
CA VAL A 13 13.49 1.20 -0.82
C VAL A 13 14.52 1.22 0.31
N ALA A 14 14.67 0.11 1.04
CA ALA A 14 15.55 0.03 2.20
C ALA A 14 17.04 0.02 1.85
N MET A 15 17.46 -0.64 0.75
CA MET A 15 18.88 -0.82 0.45
C MET A 15 19.67 0.49 0.30
N PRO A 16 19.17 1.53 -0.41
CA PRO A 16 19.82 2.83 -0.43
C PRO A 16 19.94 3.49 0.96
N ILE A 17 18.94 3.29 1.83
CA ILE A 17 18.95 3.84 3.19
C ILE A 17 19.99 3.11 4.04
N MET A 18 20.04 1.78 3.97
CA MET A 18 21.05 0.97 4.65
C MET A 18 22.46 1.31 4.18
N ALA A 19 22.67 1.47 2.88
CA ALA A 19 23.95 1.91 2.32
C ALA A 19 24.40 3.26 2.92
N ARG A 20 23.47 4.23 3.03
CA ARG A 20 23.75 5.54 3.62
C ARG A 20 24.08 5.46 5.12
N ILE A 21 23.32 4.68 5.88
CA ILE A 21 23.49 4.55 7.34
C ILE A 21 24.80 3.83 7.66
N THR A 22 25.10 2.75 6.94
CA THR A 22 26.21 1.86 7.28
C THR A 22 27.51 2.22 6.57
N GLY A 23 27.44 2.92 5.43
CA GLY A 23 28.58 3.10 4.53
C GLY A 23 29.02 1.82 3.79
N ASP A 24 28.32 0.70 3.99
CA ASP A 24 28.70 -0.59 3.41
C ASP A 24 28.27 -0.66 1.93
N LYS A 25 29.27 -0.79 1.06
CA LYS A 25 29.11 -0.83 -0.39
C LYS A 25 28.25 -2.00 -0.87
N LYS A 26 28.12 -3.08 -0.09
CA LYS A 26 27.28 -4.23 -0.47
C LYS A 26 25.81 -3.84 -0.63
N TYR A 27 25.31 -2.92 0.20
CA TYR A 27 23.92 -2.46 0.13
C TYR A 27 23.70 -1.53 -1.06
N ALA A 28 24.69 -0.68 -1.38
CA ALA A 28 24.65 0.15 -2.58
C ALA A 28 24.62 -0.72 -3.84
N LYS A 29 25.53 -1.71 -3.92
CA LYS A 29 25.55 -2.66 -5.03
C LYS A 29 24.23 -3.41 -5.17
N LEU A 30 23.66 -3.89 -4.06
CA LEU A 30 22.38 -4.59 -4.10
C LEU A 30 21.25 -3.65 -4.56
N ALA A 31 21.25 -2.39 -4.15
CA ALA A 31 20.29 -1.40 -4.64
C ALA A 31 20.38 -1.23 -6.17
N ASP A 32 21.58 -1.17 -6.74
CA ASP A 32 21.80 -1.06 -8.19
C ASP A 32 21.33 -2.32 -8.93
N ASP A 33 21.63 -3.50 -8.38
CA ASP A 33 21.20 -4.79 -8.94
C ASP A 33 19.66 -4.91 -8.90
N MET A 34 19.02 -4.43 -7.83
CA MET A 34 17.57 -4.39 -7.68
C MET A 34 16.90 -3.35 -8.60
N GLU A 35 17.49 -2.17 -8.77
CA GLU A 35 17.01 -1.18 -9.74
C GLU A 35 17.05 -1.76 -11.16
N THR A 36 18.15 -2.43 -11.52
CA THR A 36 18.29 -3.09 -12.82
C THR A 36 17.21 -4.15 -13.03
N PHE A 37 16.90 -4.93 -11.99
CA PHE A 37 15.81 -5.89 -12.04
C PHE A 37 14.44 -5.21 -12.17
N LEU A 38 14.15 -4.18 -11.37
CA LEU A 38 12.92 -3.38 -11.45
C LEU A 38 12.71 -2.90 -12.90
N ARG A 39 13.73 -2.25 -13.48
CA ARG A 39 13.68 -1.72 -14.84
C ARG A 39 13.36 -2.79 -15.88
N ARG A 40 13.98 -3.97 -15.78
CA ARG A 40 13.93 -5.01 -16.84
C ARG A 40 12.80 -6.00 -16.70
N GLN A 41 12.51 -6.42 -15.47
CA GLN A 41 11.65 -7.56 -15.18
C GLN A 41 10.29 -7.15 -14.62
N VAL A 42 10.20 -5.95 -14.01
CA VAL A 42 8.97 -5.44 -13.40
C VAL A 42 8.35 -4.39 -14.32
N GLU A 43 8.94 -3.19 -14.39
CA GLU A 43 8.44 -2.09 -15.23
C GLU A 43 8.50 -2.47 -16.72
N GLY A 44 9.63 -3.03 -17.18
CA GLY A 44 9.80 -3.45 -18.57
C GLY A 44 8.85 -4.56 -19.04
N ARG A 45 8.15 -5.23 -18.11
CA ARG A 45 7.15 -6.27 -18.40
C ARG A 45 5.74 -5.89 -17.94
N TYR A 46 5.57 -4.74 -17.31
CA TYR A 46 4.34 -4.34 -16.63
C TYR A 46 3.83 -5.40 -15.64
N TRP A 47 4.74 -6.07 -14.93
CA TRP A 47 4.43 -7.20 -14.05
C TRP A 47 4.92 -6.96 -12.63
N PHE A 48 4.04 -6.38 -11.81
CA PHE A 48 4.32 -5.94 -10.44
C PHE A 48 3.77 -6.95 -9.42
N THR A 49 4.66 -7.70 -8.75
CA THR A 49 4.27 -8.75 -7.81
C THR A 49 5.19 -8.81 -6.59
N GLY A 50 4.69 -9.42 -5.51
CA GLY A 50 5.51 -9.83 -4.37
C GLY A 50 5.72 -8.78 -3.27
N ALA A 51 4.98 -7.68 -3.28
CA ALA A 51 4.97 -6.75 -2.14
C ALA A 51 3.97 -7.17 -1.05
N HIS A 52 2.84 -7.76 -1.43
CA HIS A 52 1.84 -8.27 -0.48
C HIS A 52 2.27 -9.64 0.06
N VAL A 53 2.45 -9.77 1.37
CA VAL A 53 2.96 -11.01 2.01
C VAL A 53 1.97 -12.17 1.96
N ASP A 54 0.68 -11.86 1.84
CA ASP A 54 -0.40 -12.86 1.82
C ASP A 54 -0.83 -13.29 0.41
N LEU A 55 -0.27 -12.66 -0.65
CA LEU A 55 -0.57 -13.02 -2.03
C LEU A 55 0.47 -13.98 -2.61
N TRP A 56 0.08 -14.77 -3.62
CA TRP A 56 1.06 -15.62 -4.29
C TRP A 56 2.08 -14.76 -5.03
N PRO A 57 3.35 -15.16 -5.11
CA PRO A 57 4.38 -14.35 -5.78
C PRO A 57 4.14 -14.12 -7.28
N GLU A 58 3.22 -14.89 -7.90
CA GLU A 58 2.79 -14.74 -9.30
C GLU A 58 1.58 -13.79 -9.45
N ASP A 59 0.93 -13.40 -8.35
CA ASP A 59 -0.24 -12.54 -8.38
C ASP A 59 0.18 -11.09 -8.63
N LEU A 60 -0.34 -10.51 -9.71
CA LEU A 60 -0.24 -9.08 -10.00
C LEU A 60 -1.02 -8.29 -8.97
N GLU A 61 -0.39 -7.29 -8.38
CA GLU A 61 -0.99 -6.50 -7.30
C GLU A 61 -0.52 -5.04 -7.29
N SER A 62 -1.43 -4.15 -6.89
CA SER A 62 -1.26 -2.71 -7.06
C SER A 62 -0.30 -2.08 -6.05
N ASP A 63 -0.09 -2.71 -4.89
CA ASP A 63 0.78 -2.21 -3.82
C ASP A 63 2.26 -2.30 -4.22
N SER A 64 2.65 -3.31 -5.01
CA SER A 64 4.00 -3.41 -5.61
C SER A 64 4.36 -2.17 -6.43
N VAL A 65 3.39 -1.57 -7.13
CA VAL A 65 3.61 -0.36 -7.92
C VAL A 65 4.00 0.81 -7.00
N TRP A 66 3.32 0.98 -5.87
CA TRP A 66 3.60 2.07 -4.92
C TRP A 66 4.98 2.00 -4.27
N GLN A 67 5.59 0.81 -4.22
CA GLN A 67 6.95 0.66 -3.72
C GLN A 67 7.99 1.10 -4.78
N ALA A 68 7.71 0.89 -6.07
CA ALA A 68 8.52 1.44 -7.15
C ALA A 68 8.40 2.98 -7.19
N VAL A 69 7.18 3.51 -7.06
CA VAL A 69 6.94 4.97 -6.94
C VAL A 69 7.76 5.56 -5.79
N GLU A 70 7.66 4.98 -4.58
CA GLU A 70 8.42 5.45 -3.42
C GLU A 70 9.94 5.39 -3.68
N TYR A 71 10.43 4.30 -4.27
CA TYR A 71 11.84 4.15 -4.60
C TYR A 71 12.33 5.28 -5.52
N TRP A 72 11.58 5.58 -6.59
CA TRP A 72 11.91 6.63 -7.53
C TRP A 72 11.87 8.02 -6.89
N LEU A 73 10.86 8.32 -6.07
CA LEU A 73 10.79 9.57 -5.32
C LEU A 73 11.96 9.70 -4.34
N ASN A 74 12.31 8.61 -3.64
CA ASN A 74 13.46 8.60 -2.73
C ASN A 74 14.78 8.79 -3.48
N LYS A 75 14.92 8.21 -4.68
CA LYS A 75 16.10 8.43 -5.54
C LYS A 75 16.14 9.87 -6.02
N TYR A 76 15.03 10.43 -6.48
CA TYR A 76 14.91 11.85 -6.82
C TYR A 76 15.33 12.75 -5.67
N ASP A 77 14.92 12.45 -4.44
CA ASP A 77 15.31 13.26 -3.28
C ASP A 77 16.81 13.26 -3.02
N ARG A 78 17.49 12.16 -3.33
CA ARG A 78 18.95 12.02 -3.19
C ARG A 78 19.73 12.61 -4.36
N THR A 79 19.29 12.37 -5.59
CA THR A 79 20.08 12.66 -6.80
C THR A 79 19.60 13.89 -7.56
N LYS A 80 18.34 14.30 -7.34
CA LYS A 80 17.63 15.34 -8.10
C LYS A 80 17.57 15.07 -9.60
N GLU A 81 17.74 13.82 -10.01
CA GLU A 81 17.65 13.40 -11.42
C GLU A 81 16.20 13.45 -11.92
N PRO A 82 15.86 14.29 -12.92
CA PRO A 82 14.47 14.46 -13.37
C PRO A 82 13.81 13.18 -13.88
N GLU A 83 14.60 12.23 -14.40
CA GLU A 83 14.09 10.93 -14.86
C GLU A 83 13.44 10.14 -13.73
N CYS A 84 13.93 10.26 -12.49
CA CYS A 84 13.31 9.60 -11.34
C CYS A 84 11.88 10.09 -11.11
N LEU A 85 11.65 11.41 -11.21
CA LEU A 85 10.30 11.97 -11.06
C LEU A 85 9.37 11.50 -12.19
N LYS A 86 9.85 11.47 -13.43
CA LYS A 86 9.08 10.94 -14.58
C LYS A 86 8.70 9.48 -14.41
N ARG A 87 9.59 8.67 -13.83
CA ARG A 87 9.31 7.26 -13.53
C ARG A 87 8.26 7.11 -12.44
N ALA A 88 8.42 7.83 -11.33
CA ALA A 88 7.43 7.83 -10.26
C ALA A 88 6.04 8.21 -10.76
N GLU A 89 5.95 9.24 -11.60
CA GLU A 89 4.70 9.65 -12.24
C GLU A 89 4.13 8.57 -13.17
N ALA A 90 4.94 7.99 -14.05
CA ALA A 90 4.51 6.92 -14.96
C ALA A 90 3.98 5.68 -14.21
N ASP A 91 4.64 5.30 -13.12
CA ASP A 91 4.20 4.19 -12.26
C ASP A 91 2.87 4.52 -11.56
N VAL A 92 2.66 5.77 -11.13
CA VAL A 92 1.35 6.19 -10.59
C VAL A 92 0.26 6.11 -11.64
N TRP A 93 0.51 6.57 -12.88
CA TRP A 93 -0.44 6.45 -13.97
C TRP A 93 -0.78 4.99 -14.29
N PHE A 94 0.22 4.11 -14.28
CA PHE A 94 0.00 2.68 -14.42
C PHE A 94 -0.83 2.12 -13.26
N SER A 95 -0.52 2.50 -12.01
CA SER A 95 -1.32 2.10 -10.84
C SER A 95 -2.78 2.55 -10.96
N PHE A 96 -3.04 3.72 -11.55
CA PHE A 96 -4.41 4.21 -11.74
C PHE A 96 -5.25 3.30 -12.65
N LEU A 97 -4.63 2.67 -13.65
CA LEU A 97 -5.30 1.61 -14.46
C LEU A 97 -5.68 0.38 -13.62
N MET A 98 -4.98 0.17 -12.50
CA MET A 98 -5.26 -0.87 -11.51
C MET A 98 -6.26 -0.43 -10.45
N TRP A 99 -6.56 0.86 -10.36
CA TRP A 99 -7.55 1.39 -9.44
C TRP A 99 -8.94 1.38 -10.04
N CYS A 100 -9.09 1.32 -11.37
CA CYS A 100 -10.40 1.31 -11.99
C CYS A 100 -11.30 0.21 -11.39
N PRO A 101 -12.53 0.57 -10.96
CA PRO A 101 -13.42 -0.36 -10.28
C PRO A 101 -13.61 -1.58 -11.16
N LYS A 102 -13.41 -2.75 -10.56
CA LYS A 102 -13.94 -4.00 -11.10
C LYS A 102 -15.40 -3.68 -11.47
N GLN A 103 -15.75 -3.78 -12.76
CA GLN A 103 -17.07 -3.48 -13.35
C GLN A 103 -17.26 -2.13 -14.06
N LEU A 104 -16.28 -1.64 -14.81
CA LEU A 104 -16.66 -0.98 -16.07
C LEU A 104 -17.29 -2.05 -16.98
N SER A 105 -18.62 -2.01 -17.15
CA SER A 105 -19.42 -3.01 -17.89
C SER A 105 -19.00 -3.23 -19.34
N TRP A 106 -18.09 -2.39 -19.85
CA TRP A 106 -17.57 -2.37 -21.21
C TRP A 106 -16.11 -2.86 -21.29
N VAL A 107 -15.50 -3.26 -20.16
CA VAL A 107 -14.17 -3.88 -20.11
C VAL A 107 -14.35 -5.40 -20.01
N ASN A 108 -13.97 -6.11 -21.06
CA ASN A 108 -14.19 -7.56 -21.20
C ASN A 108 -13.45 -8.42 -20.14
N ASN A 109 -12.40 -7.90 -19.48
CA ASN A 109 -11.60 -8.60 -18.47
C ASN A 109 -11.27 -7.69 -17.26
N PRO A 110 -12.24 -7.38 -16.37
CA PRO A 110 -12.10 -6.36 -15.33
C PRO A 110 -11.23 -6.77 -14.12
N THR A 111 -10.58 -7.93 -14.17
CA THR A 111 -9.80 -8.52 -13.06
C THR A 111 -8.30 -8.46 -13.24
N GLN A 112 -7.81 -7.99 -14.39
CA GLN A 112 -6.41 -8.19 -14.78
C GLN A 112 -5.37 -7.38 -14.00
N THR A 113 -5.74 -6.60 -12.99
CA THR A 113 -4.80 -5.73 -12.26
C THR A 113 -5.16 -5.48 -10.78
N CYS A 114 -6.22 -6.10 -10.24
CA CYS A 114 -6.69 -5.88 -8.88
C CYS A 114 -6.52 -7.11 -7.98
N HIS A 115 -6.29 -6.89 -6.68
CA HIS A 115 -6.19 -7.94 -5.65
C HIS A 115 -7.32 -8.97 -5.79
N THR A 116 -6.95 -10.25 -5.83
CA THR A 116 -7.86 -11.41 -5.95
C THR A 116 -8.88 -11.47 -4.82
N GLU A 117 -8.57 -10.92 -3.66
CA GLU A 117 -9.40 -10.89 -2.44
C GLU A 117 -10.63 -9.97 -2.54
N GLN A 118 -10.65 -9.02 -3.49
CA GLN A 118 -11.64 -7.95 -3.54
C GLN A 118 -12.70 -8.14 -4.64
N GLN A 119 -13.17 -9.37 -4.89
CA GLN A 119 -14.08 -9.67 -6.03
C GLN A 119 -15.44 -8.93 -5.98
N ASN A 120 -15.83 -8.40 -4.81
CA ASN A 120 -17.14 -7.76 -4.59
C ASN A 120 -17.08 -6.25 -4.35
N PHE A 121 -15.93 -5.60 -4.51
CA PHE A 121 -15.80 -4.15 -4.34
C PHE A 121 -16.14 -3.41 -5.64
N LEU A 122 -17.20 -2.60 -5.61
CA LEU A 122 -17.66 -1.76 -6.73
C LEU A 122 -17.02 -0.37 -6.75
N GLN A 123 -15.94 -0.18 -5.99
CA GLN A 123 -15.23 1.09 -5.87
C GLN A 123 -13.78 0.89 -6.34
N TYR A 124 -13.12 1.98 -6.71
CA TYR A 124 -11.70 1.93 -7.03
C TYR A 124 -10.89 1.48 -5.81
N SER A 125 -9.74 0.82 -6.03
CA SER A 125 -8.91 0.32 -4.93
C SER A 125 -8.22 1.48 -4.18
N ASN A 126 -8.89 1.95 -3.13
CA ASN A 126 -8.38 2.94 -2.19
C ASN A 126 -7.55 2.32 -1.06
N TYR A 127 -7.36 0.99 -1.09
CA TYR A 127 -6.54 0.28 -0.10
C TYR A 127 -5.13 0.85 -0.07
N CYS A 128 -4.57 1.06 1.12
CA CYS A 128 -3.35 1.83 1.30
C CYS A 128 -2.42 1.15 2.31
N TYR A 129 -1.62 0.20 1.84
CA TYR A 129 -0.69 -0.51 2.72
C TYR A 129 0.35 0.46 3.30
N GLN A 130 0.49 0.46 4.63
CA GLN A 130 1.45 1.31 5.37
C GLN A 130 1.35 2.79 5.04
N ASN A 131 0.17 3.30 4.66
CA ASN A 131 -0.03 4.71 4.36
C ASN A 131 0.79 5.24 3.16
N ARG A 132 1.42 4.35 2.38
CA ARG A 132 2.44 4.70 1.37
C ARG A 132 1.86 5.39 0.15
N LYS A 133 0.68 4.95 -0.27
CA LYS A 133 0.00 5.42 -1.47
C LYS A 133 -0.30 6.92 -1.38
N TYR A 134 -0.89 7.38 -0.27
CA TYR A 134 -1.16 8.81 -0.10
C TYR A 134 0.12 9.63 0.17
N ASP A 135 1.13 9.08 0.85
CA ASP A 135 2.43 9.76 1.04
C ASP A 135 3.12 10.05 -0.30
N CYS A 136 3.18 9.04 -1.18
CA CYS A 136 3.73 9.20 -2.52
C CYS A 136 2.97 10.24 -3.35
N LEU A 137 1.63 10.24 -3.27
CA LEU A 137 0.79 11.22 -3.95
C LEU A 137 0.98 12.64 -3.40
N ASP A 138 1.12 12.80 -2.08
CA ASP A 138 1.42 14.09 -1.46
C ASP A 138 2.75 14.66 -1.96
N ARG A 139 3.78 13.80 -2.03
CA ARG A 139 5.09 14.16 -2.55
C ARG A 139 5.03 14.53 -4.02
N LEU A 140 4.34 13.74 -4.84
CA LEU A 140 4.16 14.04 -6.27
C LEU A 140 3.43 15.37 -6.47
N ALA A 141 2.33 15.62 -5.75
CA ALA A 141 1.60 16.89 -5.83
C ALA A 141 2.50 18.10 -5.56
N LYS A 142 3.40 18.00 -4.56
CA LYS A 142 4.37 19.05 -4.25
C LYS A 142 5.45 19.20 -5.32
N LEU A 143 5.95 18.10 -5.88
CA LEU A 143 7.06 18.08 -6.82
C LEU A 143 6.65 18.46 -8.25
N THR A 144 5.44 18.11 -8.68
CA THR A 144 4.94 18.36 -10.04
C THR A 144 4.02 19.58 -10.12
N ALA A 145 3.51 20.06 -8.97
CA ALA A 145 2.42 21.03 -8.89
C ALA A 145 1.12 20.60 -9.60
N ASP A 146 0.99 19.30 -9.91
CA ASP A 146 -0.24 18.76 -10.51
C ASP A 146 -1.30 18.58 -9.41
N PRO A 147 -2.44 19.29 -9.48
CA PRO A 147 -3.50 19.19 -8.48
C PRO A 147 -4.15 17.80 -8.43
N PHE A 148 -4.04 17.00 -9.51
CA PHE A 148 -4.62 15.65 -9.56
C PHE A 148 -4.08 14.74 -8.46
N PHE A 149 -2.76 14.74 -8.24
CA PHE A 149 -2.16 13.91 -7.19
C PHE A 149 -2.65 14.29 -5.79
N GLY A 150 -2.80 15.60 -5.52
CA GLY A 150 -3.34 16.09 -4.26
C GLY A 150 -4.80 15.68 -4.05
N GLN A 151 -5.61 15.76 -5.10
CA GLN A 151 -7.01 15.33 -5.06
C GLN A 151 -7.13 13.81 -4.84
N LEU A 152 -6.29 13.00 -5.49
CA LEU A 152 -6.25 11.55 -5.25
C LEU A 152 -5.82 11.20 -3.83
N ARG A 153 -4.79 11.87 -3.29
CA ARG A 153 -4.36 11.72 -1.89
C ARG A 153 -5.54 11.95 -0.95
N ASP A 154 -6.23 13.08 -1.10
CA ASP A 154 -7.36 13.44 -0.25
C ASP A 154 -8.50 12.42 -0.38
N ARG A 155 -8.72 11.93 -1.59
CA ARG A 155 -9.74 10.94 -1.86
C ARG A 155 -9.47 9.60 -1.17
N ILE A 156 -8.23 9.13 -1.14
CA ILE A 156 -7.84 7.91 -0.42
C ILE A 156 -8.08 8.07 1.07
N ILE A 157 -7.63 9.20 1.64
CA ILE A 157 -7.79 9.52 3.07
C ILE A 157 -9.28 9.52 3.44
N GLN A 158 -10.12 10.16 2.63
CA GLN A 158 -11.57 10.21 2.87
C GLN A 158 -12.25 8.84 2.82
N CYS A 159 -11.69 7.87 2.10
CA CYS A 159 -12.30 6.55 1.95
C CYS A 159 -11.79 5.51 2.96
N GLY A 160 -10.70 5.81 3.69
CA GLY A 160 -10.15 4.96 4.74
C GLY A 160 -10.78 5.27 6.10
N PHE A 161 -11.56 4.34 6.64
CA PHE A 161 -12.12 4.43 7.98
C PHE A 161 -11.54 3.33 8.87
N TRP A 162 -10.84 3.71 9.93
CA TRP A 162 -10.48 2.77 11.00
C TRP A 162 -11.56 2.83 12.07
N GLY A 163 -12.17 1.69 12.37
CA GLY A 163 -13.14 1.54 13.44
C GLY A 163 -12.63 0.59 14.51
N GLN A 164 -13.25 0.64 15.68
CA GLN A 164 -13.05 -0.34 16.74
C GLN A 164 -14.37 -1.06 16.99
N ALA A 165 -14.32 -2.39 17.07
CA ALA A 165 -15.48 -3.18 17.48
C ALA A 165 -15.84 -2.83 18.93
N THR A 166 -17.05 -2.32 19.15
CA THR A 166 -17.52 -1.87 20.47
C THR A 166 -18.35 -2.92 21.21
N SER A 167 -18.61 -4.08 20.59
CA SER A 167 -19.41 -5.18 21.15
C SER A 167 -19.13 -6.51 20.43
N GLY A 168 -19.50 -7.63 21.04
CA GLY A 168 -19.29 -8.99 20.51
C GLY A 168 -17.93 -9.59 20.86
N ASP A 169 -17.63 -10.79 20.34
CA ASP A 169 -16.45 -11.58 20.73
C ASP A 169 -15.11 -10.93 20.34
N ALA A 170 -15.14 -10.00 19.39
CA ALA A 170 -13.97 -9.23 18.96
C ALA A 170 -13.96 -7.80 19.52
N ILE A 171 -14.67 -7.52 20.62
CA ILE A 171 -14.69 -6.19 21.26
C ILE A 171 -13.27 -5.68 21.54
N GLY A 172 -13.01 -4.42 21.17
CA GLY A 172 -11.68 -3.81 21.23
C GLY A 172 -10.82 -4.04 19.98
N GLY A 173 -11.19 -5.00 19.12
CA GLY A 173 -10.52 -5.23 17.84
C GLY A 173 -10.67 -4.05 16.89
N GLN A 174 -9.59 -3.68 16.21
CA GLN A 174 -9.63 -2.67 15.16
C GLN A 174 -10.04 -3.31 13.83
N TYR A 175 -10.75 -2.56 13.02
CA TYR A 175 -11.12 -3.00 11.69
C TYR A 175 -10.94 -1.86 10.70
N GLU A 176 -10.45 -2.19 9.52
CA GLU A 176 -10.43 -1.26 8.40
C GLU A 176 -11.76 -1.40 7.66
N ARG A 177 -12.43 -0.25 7.48
CA ARG A 177 -13.55 -0.09 6.56
C ARG A 177 -13.10 0.81 5.42
N LEU A 178 -13.02 0.23 4.24
CA LEU A 178 -12.94 1.00 3.01
C LEU A 178 -14.37 1.33 2.59
N SER A 179 -14.80 2.57 2.76
CA SER A 179 -16.11 3.01 2.31
C SER A 179 -15.97 4.31 1.55
N ASP A 180 -16.54 4.37 0.37
CA ASP A 180 -16.82 5.65 -0.25
C ASP A 180 -18.02 6.30 0.45
N PRO A 181 -17.86 7.41 1.20
CA PRO A 181 -18.98 8.06 1.89
C PRO A 181 -20.05 8.59 0.92
N TRP A 182 -19.72 8.70 -0.37
CA TRP A 182 -20.66 9.15 -1.41
C TRP A 182 -21.44 8.00 -2.07
N LEU A 183 -21.07 6.73 -1.81
CA LEU A 183 -21.77 5.56 -2.30
C LEU A 183 -22.52 4.87 -1.17
N LYS A 184 -23.73 5.36 -0.85
CA LYS A 184 -24.59 4.74 0.17
C LYS A 184 -25.14 3.39 -0.34
N ARG A 185 -24.72 2.28 0.28
CA ARG A 185 -25.40 0.97 0.20
C ARG A 185 -25.52 0.39 1.62
N GLY A 186 -26.72 -0.04 2.01
CA GLY A 186 -27.02 -0.53 3.38
C GLY A 186 -27.60 0.54 4.33
N ARG A 187 -27.75 0.21 5.63
CA ARG A 187 -28.28 1.17 6.64
C ARG A 187 -27.30 2.32 6.92
N ASP A 188 -25.98 2.08 6.88
CA ASP A 188 -24.98 3.06 7.33
C ASP A 188 -23.84 3.35 6.31
N VAL A 189 -23.07 2.36 5.83
CA VAL A 189 -21.95 2.54 4.87
C VAL A 189 -21.72 1.29 3.97
N ASN A 190 -21.16 1.48 2.77
CA ASN A 190 -20.88 0.42 1.78
C ASN A 190 -19.54 -0.31 2.07
N SER A 191 -19.41 -0.92 3.25
CA SER A 191 -18.23 -1.74 3.57
C SER A 191 -18.56 -2.80 4.62
N THR A 192 -18.35 -4.07 4.29
CA THR A 192 -18.43 -5.17 5.27
C THR A 192 -17.22 -5.19 6.21
N GLY A 193 -16.11 -4.51 5.85
CA GLY A 193 -14.87 -4.42 6.62
C GLY A 193 -14.22 -5.78 6.92
N HIS A 194 -12.94 -5.77 7.29
CA HIS A 194 -12.29 -6.93 7.90
C HIS A 194 -11.77 -6.54 9.27
N ILE A 195 -12.14 -7.33 10.29
CA ILE A 195 -11.62 -7.13 11.64
C ILE A 195 -10.20 -7.66 11.66
N TYR A 196 -9.26 -6.73 11.60
CA TYR A 196 -7.86 -7.01 11.84
C TYR A 196 -7.63 -7.00 13.35
N VAL A 197 -7.81 -8.16 13.99
CA VAL A 197 -7.08 -8.44 15.23
C VAL A 197 -5.65 -8.79 14.83
N SER A 198 -4.97 -7.86 14.15
CA SER A 198 -3.63 -8.10 13.63
C SER A 198 -2.62 -7.93 14.76
N GLN A 199 -1.45 -8.52 14.58
CA GLN A 199 -0.30 -8.33 15.44
C GLN A 199 0.00 -6.84 15.71
N LEU A 200 -0.31 -5.94 14.76
CA LEU A 200 -0.20 -4.50 14.95
C LEU A 200 -1.20 -3.94 15.98
N ALA A 201 -2.43 -4.45 16.01
CA ALA A 201 -3.40 -4.08 17.05
C ALA A 201 -2.98 -4.62 18.41
N LEU A 202 -2.38 -5.82 18.46
CA LEU A 202 -1.78 -6.36 19.68
C LEU A 202 -0.58 -5.50 20.12
N GLU A 203 0.35 -5.20 19.22
CA GLU A 203 1.54 -4.38 19.47
C GLU A 203 1.18 -2.94 19.89
N THR A 204 0.18 -2.32 19.27
CA THR A 204 -0.31 -1.00 19.66
C THR A 204 -0.94 -1.05 21.06
N ASN A 205 -1.75 -2.07 21.36
CA ASN A 205 -2.30 -2.24 22.70
C ASN A 205 -1.20 -2.53 23.74
N LEU A 206 -0.16 -3.29 23.38
CA LEU A 206 1.01 -3.54 24.23
C LEU A 206 1.81 -2.25 24.47
N GLN A 207 2.06 -1.44 23.44
CA GLN A 207 2.71 -0.13 23.59
C GLN A 207 1.91 0.81 24.49
N LEU A 208 0.58 0.84 24.33
CA LEU A 208 -0.29 1.66 25.18
C LEU A 208 -0.31 1.16 26.64
N LEU A 209 -0.16 -0.15 26.87
CA LEU A 209 0.03 -0.75 28.20
C LEU A 209 1.40 -0.39 28.79
N GLU A 210 2.48 -0.49 28.01
CA GLU A 210 3.85 -0.13 28.40
C GLU A 210 3.98 1.36 28.74
N MET A 211 3.32 2.22 27.98
CA MET A 211 3.25 3.67 28.23
C MET A 211 2.36 4.03 29.43
N GLY A 212 1.65 3.05 30.01
CA GLY A 212 0.77 3.24 31.17
C GLY A 212 -0.53 4.00 30.85
N TRP A 213 -0.84 4.19 29.57
CA TRP A 213 -2.03 4.90 29.10
C TRP A 213 -3.28 4.02 29.18
N VAL A 214 -3.09 2.70 29.15
CA VAL A 214 -4.12 1.69 29.38
C VAL A 214 -3.66 0.79 30.51
N ARG A 215 -4.58 0.34 31.37
CA ARG A 215 -4.27 -0.64 32.43
C ARG A 215 -5.02 -1.94 32.13
N ALA A 216 -4.30 -3.07 32.14
CA ALA A 216 -4.95 -4.38 32.15
C ALA A 216 -5.81 -4.47 33.40
N ARG A 217 -7.13 -4.63 33.24
CA ARG A 217 -8.01 -4.91 34.37
C ARG A 217 -7.68 -6.32 34.86
N LYS A 218 -7.65 -6.51 36.19
CA LYS A 218 -7.60 -7.88 36.75
C LYS A 218 -8.78 -8.67 36.15
N PRO A 219 -8.54 -9.87 35.60
CA PRO A 219 -9.64 -10.72 35.16
C PRO A 219 -10.61 -10.91 36.32
N LYS A 220 -11.92 -10.86 36.05
CA LYS A 220 -12.92 -11.19 37.05
C LYS A 220 -12.70 -12.65 37.46
N PRO A 221 -12.72 -12.99 38.76
CA PRO A 221 -12.75 -14.39 39.18
C PRO A 221 -13.95 -15.08 38.52
N GLU A 222 -13.74 -16.29 38.03
CA GLU A 222 -14.79 -17.18 37.53
C GLU A 222 -15.85 -17.48 38.59
#